data_AF-A0A5K3FBN9-F1
#
_entry.id   AF-A0A5K3FBN9-F1
#
_cell.length_a   1.000
_cell.length_b   1.000
_cell.length_c   1.000
_cell.angle_alpha   90.00
_cell.angle_beta   90.00
_cell.angle_gamma   90.00
#
_symmetry.space_group_name_H-M   'P 1'
#
loop_
_entity.id
_entity.type
_entity.pdbx_description
1 polymer ?
#
loop_
_entity_poly.entity_id
_entity_poly.type
_entity_poly.pdbx_seq_one_letter_code
_entity_poly.pdbx_strand_id
1 'polypeptide(L)'
;MKTRTLFLLALIYFAVADIPSPNERRFIVEAHTKIRESVWPSASDMMLMIVWANSTRVGCARRFCGFRGPGHILPTYAAICQYDPMEGIKKKRPYKEGPSCSKCPNGYGCQNKQCVQSH
;
A
#
# COMPACT_ATOMS: atom_id res chain seq x y z
N MET A 1 30.65 -17.02 -23.05
CA MET A 1 29.94 -15.77 -22.66
C MET A 1 28.42 -15.87 -22.85
N LYS A 2 27.91 -16.29 -24.02
CA LYS A 2 26.45 -16.42 -24.29
C LYS A 2 25.67 -17.28 -23.28
N THR A 3 26.24 -18.40 -22.84
CA THR A 3 25.59 -19.31 -21.87
C THR A 3 25.40 -18.67 -20.50
N ARG A 4 26.40 -17.93 -19.98
CA ARG A 4 26.28 -17.19 -18.70
C ARG A 4 25.22 -16.11 -18.76
N THR A 5 25.12 -15.39 -19.88
CA THR A 5 24.09 -14.35 -20.08
C THR A 5 22.69 -14.96 -20.13
N LEU A 6 22.51 -16.12 -20.79
CA LEU A 6 21.24 -16.85 -20.81
C LEU A 6 20.81 -17.34 -19.42
N PHE A 7 21.75 -17.87 -18.63
CA PHE A 7 21.47 -18.28 -17.25
C PHE A 7 21.05 -17.10 -16.35
N LEU A 8 21.67 -15.93 -16.50
CA LEU A 8 21.31 -14.74 -15.73
C LEU A 8 19.90 -14.23 -16.07
N LEU A 9 19.51 -14.22 -17.35
CA LEU A 9 18.16 -13.83 -17.77
C LEU A 9 17.09 -14.81 -17.25
N ALA A 10 17.37 -16.11 -17.25
CA ALA A 10 16.46 -17.12 -16.74
C ALA A 10 16.23 -16.99 -15.21
N LEU A 11 17.26 -16.66 -14.44
CA LEU A 11 17.15 -16.47 -12.99
C LEU A 11 16.30 -15.23 -12.63
N ILE A 12 16.39 -14.15 -13.41
CA ILE A 12 15.59 -12.94 -13.19
C ILE A 12 14.10 -13.24 -13.41
N TYR A 13 13.76 -14.10 -14.38
CA TYR A 13 12.39 -14.46 -14.72
C TYR A 13 11.61 -15.10 -13.54
N PHE A 14 12.25 -15.95 -12.75
CA PHE A 14 11.58 -16.58 -11.60
C PHE A 14 11.31 -15.61 -10.44
N ALA A 15 12.08 -14.52 -10.34
CA ALA A 15 11.95 -13.51 -9.30
C ALA A 15 10.97 -12.36 -9.63
N VAL A 16 10.30 -12.39 -10.79
CA VAL A 16 9.46 -11.26 -11.24
C VAL A 16 8.16 -11.21 -10.44
N ALA A 17 7.92 -10.11 -9.73
CA ALA A 17 6.57 -9.76 -9.28
C ALA A 17 5.84 -9.01 -10.40
N ASP A 18 4.54 -9.24 -10.51
CA ASP A 18 3.68 -8.53 -11.45
C ASP A 18 3.41 -7.13 -10.92
N ILE A 19 3.56 -6.15 -11.82
CA ILE A 19 3.19 -4.76 -11.56
C ILE A 19 1.68 -4.64 -11.80
N PRO A 20 0.88 -4.17 -10.82
CA PRO A 20 -0.54 -3.95 -11.02
C PRO A 20 -0.82 -3.03 -12.21
N SER A 21 -1.84 -3.38 -12.99
CA SER A 21 -2.39 -2.57 -14.09
C SER A 21 -2.98 -1.24 -13.58
N PRO A 22 -3.21 -0.24 -14.44
CA PRO A 22 -3.78 1.04 -14.00
C PRO A 22 -5.13 0.92 -13.25
N ASN A 23 -5.99 -0.01 -13.67
CA ASN A 23 -7.27 -0.26 -12.98
C ASN A 23 -7.04 -0.90 -11.61
N GLU A 24 -6.17 -1.90 -11.52
CA GLU A 24 -5.79 -2.51 -10.23
C GLU A 24 -5.15 -1.49 -9.29
N ARG A 25 -4.31 -0.58 -9.80
CA ARG A 25 -3.76 0.53 -9.00
C ARG A 25 -4.88 1.41 -8.44
N ARG A 26 -5.90 1.72 -9.25
CA ARG A 26 -7.06 2.49 -8.78
C ARG A 26 -7.79 1.77 -7.66
N PHE A 27 -8.07 0.48 -7.83
CA PHE A 27 -8.72 -0.33 -6.79
C PHE A 27 -7.87 -0.44 -5.52
N ILE A 28 -6.55 -0.58 -5.65
CA ILE A 28 -5.64 -0.57 -4.51
C ILE A 28 -5.77 0.77 -3.77
N VAL A 29 -5.62 1.91 -4.45
CA VAL A 29 -5.72 3.22 -3.80
C VAL A 29 -7.09 3.42 -3.15
N GLU A 30 -8.18 3.06 -3.83
CA GLU A 30 -9.54 3.16 -3.31
C GLU A 30 -9.73 2.31 -2.05
N ALA A 31 -9.28 1.05 -2.07
CA ALA A 31 -9.34 0.17 -0.92
C ALA A 31 -8.57 0.77 0.27
N HIS A 32 -7.36 1.30 0.04
CA HIS A 32 -6.60 1.98 1.09
C HIS A 32 -7.35 3.22 1.60
N THR A 33 -7.88 4.07 0.72
CA THR A 33 -8.67 5.25 1.10
C THR A 33 -9.87 4.86 1.98
N LYS A 34 -10.60 3.79 1.61
CA LYS A 34 -11.77 3.31 2.36
C LYS A 34 -11.41 2.77 3.73
N ILE A 35 -10.34 1.97 3.82
CA ILE A 35 -9.83 1.48 5.10
C ILE A 35 -9.46 2.65 6.01
N ARG A 36 -8.81 3.69 5.47
CA ARG A 36 -8.43 4.89 6.25
C ARG A 36 -9.63 5.72 6.71
N GLU A 37 -10.70 5.76 5.90
CA GLU A 37 -11.95 6.46 6.22
C GLU A 37 -12.77 5.78 7.34
N SER A 38 -12.74 4.45 7.41
CA SER A 38 -13.54 3.64 8.33
C SER A 38 -12.94 3.47 9.73
N VAL A 39 -11.71 3.94 9.97
CA VAL A 39 -11.02 3.78 11.26
C VAL A 39 -11.74 4.57 12.38
N TRP A 40 -11.95 3.92 13.53
CA TRP A 40 -12.55 4.52 14.73
C TRP A 40 -11.90 3.96 16.01
N PRO A 41 -11.23 4.77 16.86
CA PRO A 41 -11.06 6.23 16.79
C PRO A 41 -10.13 6.61 15.65
N SER A 42 -10.36 7.77 15.02
CA SER A 42 -9.43 8.25 13.98
C SER A 42 -8.00 8.31 14.53
N ALA A 43 -7.06 7.71 13.82
CA ALA A 43 -5.64 7.54 14.16
C ALA A 43 -5.26 6.50 15.24
N SER A 44 -6.13 6.09 16.17
CA SER A 44 -5.76 5.15 17.24
C SER A 44 -5.75 3.68 16.78
N ASP A 45 -6.71 3.28 15.95
CA ASP A 45 -6.80 1.91 15.40
C ASP A 45 -5.90 1.68 14.17
N MET A 46 -5.32 2.76 13.65
CA MET A 46 -4.29 2.70 12.62
C MET A 46 -2.97 2.06 13.08
N MET A 47 -2.78 1.82 14.39
CA MET A 47 -1.55 1.19 14.90
C MET A 47 -1.27 -0.20 14.29
N LEU A 48 -2.29 -0.89 13.78
CA LEU A 48 -2.15 -2.17 13.08
C LEU A 48 -1.73 -2.00 11.61
N MET A 49 -1.93 -0.80 11.02
CA MET A 49 -1.48 -0.49 9.68
C MET A 49 -0.08 0.12 9.70
N ILE A 50 0.83 -0.43 8.89
CA ILE A 50 2.19 0.08 8.70
C ILE A 50 2.18 1.30 7.73
N VAL A 51 1.20 2.19 7.87
CA VAL A 51 1.01 3.36 6.98
C VAL A 51 1.14 4.63 7.81
N TRP A 52 2.00 5.57 7.40
CA TRP A 52 2.21 6.81 8.14
C TRP A 52 1.19 7.90 7.75
N ALA A 53 0.88 8.80 8.69
CA ALA A 53 -0.02 9.92 8.46
C ALA A 53 0.43 10.84 7.32
N ASN A 54 1.74 10.97 7.12
CA ASN A 54 2.34 11.81 6.08
C ASN A 54 2.58 11.07 4.75
N SER A 55 2.33 9.76 4.67
CA SER A 55 2.48 9.03 3.41
C SER A 55 1.41 9.49 2.41
N THR A 56 1.88 9.94 1.25
CA THR A 56 1.04 10.48 0.16
C THR A 56 1.02 9.56 -1.06
N ARG A 57 1.92 8.58 -1.12
CA ARG A 57 2.05 7.64 -2.24
C ARG A 57 2.16 6.21 -1.74
N VAL A 58 1.64 5.29 -2.55
CA VAL A 58 1.77 3.85 -2.35
C VAL A 58 2.21 3.19 -3.65
N GLY A 59 3.17 2.28 -3.56
CA GLY A 59 3.60 1.42 -4.65
C GLY A 59 3.43 -0.03 -4.26
N CYS A 60 2.81 -0.84 -5.12
CA CYS A 60 2.56 -2.25 -4.84
C CYS A 60 3.07 -3.16 -5.96
N ALA A 61 3.43 -4.38 -5.60
CA ALA A 61 3.72 -5.49 -6.51
C ALA A 61 2.96 -6.74 -6.02
N ARG A 62 2.58 -7.63 -6.94
CA ARG A 62 1.88 -8.87 -6.59
C ARG A 62 2.47 -10.07 -7.30
N ARG A 63 2.30 -11.26 -6.73
CA ARG A 63 2.68 -12.52 -7.36
C ARG A 63 1.59 -13.55 -7.16
N PHE A 64 1.26 -14.28 -8.22
CA PHE A 64 0.35 -15.41 -8.14
C PHE A 64 0.96 -16.55 -7.32
N CYS A 65 0.19 -17.07 -6.37
CA CYS A 65 0.61 -18.13 -5.43
C CYS A 65 -0.15 -19.45 -5.62
N GLY A 66 -0.97 -19.58 -6.65
CA GLY A 66 -1.80 -20.78 -6.87
C GLY A 66 -3.20 -20.67 -6.29
N PHE A 67 -3.87 -21.81 -6.14
CA PHE A 67 -5.19 -21.94 -5.52
C PHE A 67 -5.03 -22.56 -4.13
N ARG A 68 -5.78 -22.07 -3.13
CA ARG A 68 -5.71 -22.58 -1.75
C ARG A 68 -6.35 -23.96 -1.64
N GLY A 69 -5.64 -25.04 -1.98
CA GLY A 69 -6.11 -26.41 -1.72
C GLY A 69 -7.40 -26.82 -2.45
N PRO A 70 -7.93 -28.03 -2.16
CA PRO A 70 -9.08 -28.59 -2.88
C PRO A 70 -10.36 -27.78 -2.63
N GLY A 71 -11.07 -27.40 -3.70
CA GLY A 71 -12.35 -26.67 -3.62
C GLY A 71 -12.25 -25.13 -3.70
N HIS A 72 -11.04 -24.56 -3.68
CA HIS A 72 -10.86 -23.12 -3.86
C HIS A 72 -10.68 -22.76 -5.34
N ILE A 73 -11.69 -22.11 -5.92
CA ILE A 73 -11.72 -21.71 -7.33
C ILE A 73 -11.03 -20.34 -7.53
N LEU A 74 -10.86 -19.56 -6.46
CA LEU A 74 -10.27 -18.23 -6.55
C LEU A 74 -8.73 -18.27 -6.51
N PRO A 75 -8.05 -17.57 -7.44
CA PRO A 75 -6.60 -17.48 -7.44
C PRO A 75 -6.11 -16.70 -6.22
N THR A 76 -5.06 -17.19 -5.57
CA THR A 76 -4.40 -16.54 -4.43
C THR A 76 -3.20 -15.74 -4.92
N TYR A 77 -3.03 -14.53 -4.40
CA TYR A 77 -1.90 -13.66 -4.69
C TYR A 77 -1.24 -13.21 -3.39
N ALA A 78 0.09 -13.13 -3.39
CA ALA A 78 0.83 -12.34 -2.41
C ALA A 78 0.98 -10.92 -2.97
N ALA A 79 0.61 -9.91 -2.20
CA ALA A 79 0.81 -8.51 -2.56
C ALA A 79 1.68 -7.83 -1.50
N ILE A 80 2.64 -7.04 -1.96
CA ILE A 80 3.52 -6.23 -1.11
C ILE A 80 3.34 -4.78 -1.53
N CYS A 81 3.06 -3.91 -0.56
CA CYS A 81 2.93 -2.48 -0.76
C CYS A 81 3.94 -1.72 0.10
N GLN A 82 4.52 -0.67 -0.47
CA GLN A 82 5.39 0.28 0.22
C GLN A 82 4.80 1.68 0.10
N TYR A 83 5.04 2.50 1.13
CA TYR A 83 4.46 3.83 1.28
C TYR A 83 5.55 4.88 1.31
N ASP A 84 5.27 6.03 0.71
CA ASP A 84 6.19 7.16 0.64
C ASP A 84 5.50 8.49 1.00
N PRO A 85 6.17 9.39 1.75
CA PRO A 85 7.42 9.15 2.47
C PRO A 85 7.26 8.09 3.56
N MET A 86 8.35 7.36 3.81
CA MET A 86 8.48 6.52 4.99
C MET A 86 9.12 7.36 6.10
N GLU A 87 8.42 7.57 7.21
CA GLU A 87 9.11 8.10 8.40
C GLU A 87 10.01 7.02 9.00
N GLY A 88 11.17 7.42 9.51
CA GLY A 88 12.11 6.49 10.11
C GLY A 88 11.48 5.72 11.26
N ILE A 89 11.87 4.45 11.42
CA ILE A 89 11.44 3.50 12.46
C ILE A 89 11.98 3.90 13.86
N LYS A 90 11.88 5.17 14.23
CA LYS A 90 11.92 5.55 15.64
C LYS A 90 10.57 5.14 16.23
N LYS A 91 10.50 4.78 17.52
CA LYS A 91 9.29 4.30 18.24
C LYS A 91 8.13 5.34 18.31
N LYS A 92 7.79 5.96 17.18
CA LYS A 92 6.73 6.94 17.00
C LYS A 92 5.49 6.22 16.49
N ARG A 93 4.32 6.66 16.96
CA ARG A 93 3.05 6.21 16.41
C ARG A 93 2.92 6.73 14.97
N PRO A 94 2.41 5.93 14.02
CA PRO A 94 2.22 6.38 12.64
C PRO A 94 1.26 7.57 12.49
N TYR A 95 0.43 7.82 13.51
CA TYR A 95 -0.51 8.92 13.56
C TYR A 95 -0.50 9.60 14.94
N LYS A 96 -0.88 10.89 14.96
CA LYS A 96 -1.21 11.61 16.18
C LYS A 96 -2.70 11.41 16.45
N GLU A 97 -3.04 11.09 17.69
CA GLU A 97 -4.43 10.96 18.13
C GLU A 97 -5.17 12.31 18.04
N GLY A 98 -6.43 12.26 17.61
CA GLY A 98 -7.30 13.43 17.52
C GLY A 98 -8.36 13.31 16.43
N PRO A 99 -9.22 14.34 16.28
CA PRO A 99 -10.22 14.39 15.22
C PRO A 99 -9.58 14.31 13.83
N SER A 100 -10.24 13.61 12.92
CA SER A 100 -9.81 13.52 11.52
C SER A 100 -9.60 14.90 10.91
N CYS A 101 -8.55 15.05 10.10
CA CYS A 101 -8.20 16.30 9.41
C CYS A 101 -7.87 17.53 10.30
N SER A 102 -7.90 17.41 11.64
CA SER A 102 -7.62 18.54 12.55
C SER A 102 -6.21 19.13 12.45
N LYS A 103 -5.30 18.42 11.78
CA LYS A 103 -3.89 18.82 11.58
C LYS A 103 -3.45 18.67 10.12
N CYS A 104 -4.34 18.84 9.15
CA CYS A 104 -3.92 18.90 7.75
C CYS A 104 -2.96 20.08 7.51
N PRO A 105 -1.94 19.91 6.66
CA PRO A 105 -1.02 21.00 6.33
C PRO A 105 -1.70 22.10 5.51
N ASN A 106 -1.07 23.28 5.46
CA ASN A 106 -1.57 24.39 4.65
C ASN A 106 -1.66 23.99 3.17
N GLY A 107 -2.73 24.41 2.50
CA GLY A 107 -3.01 24.01 1.11
C GLY A 107 -3.64 22.62 0.97
N TYR A 108 -4.08 22.00 2.08
CA TYR A 108 -4.82 20.74 2.06
C TYR A 108 -6.23 20.91 2.64
N GLY A 109 -7.19 20.23 2.04
CA GLY A 109 -8.56 20.08 2.50
C GLY A 109 -8.81 18.72 3.11
N CYS A 110 -10.03 18.49 3.59
CA CYS A 110 -10.45 17.22 4.14
C CYS A 110 -11.44 16.52 3.20
N GLN A 111 -11.09 15.32 2.74
CA GLN A 111 -11.99 14.47 1.97
C GLN A 111 -11.89 13.04 2.49
N ASN A 112 -13.02 12.37 2.70
CA ASN A 112 -13.08 11.00 3.23
C ASN A 112 -12.22 10.82 4.51
N LYS A 113 -12.30 11.81 5.41
CA LYS A 113 -11.51 11.91 6.66
C LYS A 113 -9.98 11.92 6.47
N GLN A 114 -9.50 12.30 5.29
CA GLN A 114 -8.09 12.34 4.93
C GLN A 114 -7.70 13.70 4.36
N CYS A 115 -6.44 14.09 4.56
CA CYS A 115 -5.90 15.32 3.99
C CYS A 115 -5.63 15.12 2.49
N VAL A 116 -6.26 15.93 1.66
CA VAL A 116 -6.07 15.96 0.21
C VAL A 116 -5.62 17.35 -0.21
N GLN A 117 -4.78 17.47 -1.24
CA GLN A 117 -4.32 18.78 -1.67
C GLN A 117 -5.50 19.59 -2.21
N SER A 118 -5.73 20.78 -1.67
CA SER A 118 -6.73 21.71 -2.18
C SER A 118 -6.16 22.34 -3.45
N HIS A 119 -6.89 22.19 -4.56
CA HIS A 119 -6.59 22.89 -5.81
C HIS A 119 -6.79 24.39 -5.67
#